data_AF-A0A538R6K3-F1
#
_entry.id   AF-A0A538R6K3-F1
#
_cell.length_a   1.000
_cell.length_b   1.000
_cell.length_c   1.000
_cell.angle_alpha   90.00
_cell.angle_beta   90.00
_cell.angle_gamma   90.00
#
_symmetry.space_group_name_H-M   'P 1'
#
loop_
_entity.id
_entity.type
_entity.pdbx_description
1 polymer ?
#
loop_
_entity_poly.entity_id
_entity_poly.type
_entity_poly.pdbx_seq_one_letter_code
_entity_poly.pdbx_strand_id
1 'polypeptide(L)'
;MLRPGLAADPAQRARLARELTAGRALASPHVVRILDGDAGAALPFLAMERLHGATLAQRFRREPRLTGDALRALCRQIGAALDAAAAAGIVHRDLKPQNLFSCDDGTWKLLDFGVARVADVAAPDDGVIGTPHYMAPEQALGQPVDTRADLHALGAIAYRCATGRPPFDAADPAALLYAVVHRMPVRPSALAELPADFDRFCAIALARSPADRFASGAALSRALDAALRSALDAGARDRGDALLRAQPWEAR
;
A
#
# COMPACT_ATOMS: atom_id res chain seq x y z
N MET A 1 -12.89 -1.74 19.33
CA MET A 1 -12.82 -0.91 20.54
C MET A 1 -11.42 -0.33 20.66
N LEU A 2 -11.30 1.00 20.76
CA LEU A 2 -10.04 1.66 21.12
C LEU A 2 -9.71 1.35 22.59
N ARG A 3 -8.42 1.24 22.95
CA ARG A 3 -8.02 0.90 24.34
C ARG A 3 -8.43 2.03 25.31
N PRO A 4 -8.80 1.74 26.57
CA PRO A 4 -9.35 2.73 27.51
C PRO A 4 -8.43 3.94 27.79
N GLY A 5 -7.10 3.77 27.74
CA GLY A 5 -6.14 4.87 27.91
C GLY A 5 -6.06 5.85 26.73
N LEU A 6 -6.62 5.48 25.57
CA LEU A 6 -6.64 6.30 24.34
C LEU A 6 -7.83 7.30 24.27
N ALA A 7 -8.82 7.18 25.16
CA ALA A 7 -10.02 8.01 25.10
C ALA A 7 -9.81 9.48 25.54
N ALA A 8 -8.71 9.79 26.24
CA ALA A 8 -8.43 11.11 26.81
C ALA A 8 -7.48 11.97 25.95
N ASP A 9 -6.82 11.41 24.94
CA ASP A 9 -5.83 12.13 24.13
C ASP A 9 -6.52 12.98 23.03
N PRO A 10 -6.43 14.33 23.08
CA PRO A 10 -7.00 15.20 22.06
C PRO A 10 -6.47 14.92 20.65
N ALA A 11 -5.22 14.47 20.52
CA ALA A 11 -4.63 14.13 19.23
C ALA A 11 -5.32 12.90 18.63
N GLN A 12 -5.65 11.89 19.44
CA GLN A 12 -6.35 10.69 18.99
C GLN A 12 -7.79 10.96 18.59
N ARG A 13 -8.47 11.83 19.32
CA ARG A 13 -9.82 12.30 18.95
C ARG A 13 -9.80 13.04 17.62
N ALA A 14 -8.85 13.96 17.44
CA ALA A 14 -8.66 14.66 16.17
C ALA A 14 -8.27 13.72 15.01
N ARG A 15 -7.54 12.64 15.29
CA ARG A 15 -7.25 11.58 14.31
C ARG A 15 -8.53 10.84 13.91
N LEU A 16 -9.31 10.36 14.88
CA LEU A 16 -10.56 9.66 14.63
C LEU A 16 -11.58 10.52 13.87
N ALA A 17 -11.69 11.81 14.20
CA ALA A 17 -12.58 12.74 13.51
C ALA A 17 -12.21 12.91 12.02
N ARG A 18 -10.90 12.96 11.71
CA ARG A 18 -10.41 13.00 10.32
C ARG A 18 -10.70 11.70 9.58
N GLU A 19 -10.50 10.56 10.24
CA GLU A 19 -10.79 9.24 9.67
C GLU A 19 -12.29 9.05 9.38
N LEU A 20 -13.16 9.46 10.31
CA LEU A 20 -14.61 9.47 10.11
C LEU A 20 -15.03 10.32 8.92
N THR A 21 -14.47 11.53 8.81
CA THR A 21 -14.75 12.44 7.69
C THR A 21 -14.30 11.83 6.36
N ALA A 22 -13.06 11.35 6.30
CA ALA A 22 -12.48 10.77 5.08
C ALA A 22 -13.22 9.50 4.65
N GLY A 23 -13.46 8.57 5.57
CA GLY A 23 -14.12 7.30 5.25
C GLY A 23 -15.60 7.47 4.89
N ARG A 24 -16.31 8.46 5.46
CA ARG A 24 -17.69 8.79 5.06
C ARG A 24 -17.78 9.45 3.68
N ALA A 25 -16.74 10.17 3.26
CA ALA A 25 -16.69 10.78 1.93
C ALA A 25 -16.46 9.74 0.81
N LEU A 26 -16.03 8.54 1.14
CA LEU A 26 -15.64 7.52 0.16
C LEU A 26 -16.75 6.49 -0.08
N ALA A 27 -17.36 6.58 -1.26
CA ALA A 27 -18.27 5.58 -1.77
C ALA A 27 -17.54 4.63 -2.74
N SER A 28 -17.06 3.49 -2.23
CA SER A 28 -16.46 2.43 -3.06
C SER A 28 -16.79 1.05 -2.47
N PRO A 29 -17.14 0.05 -3.30
CA PRO A 29 -17.33 -1.33 -2.83
C PRO A 29 -16.05 -1.92 -2.23
N HIS A 30 -14.89 -1.39 -2.62
CA HIS A 30 -13.56 -1.84 -2.20
C HIS A 30 -12.98 -1.03 -1.05
N VAL A 31 -13.79 -0.19 -0.40
CA VAL A 31 -13.45 0.47 0.86
C VAL A 31 -14.37 -0.07 1.95
N VAL A 32 -13.85 -0.28 3.15
CA VAL A 32 -14.69 -0.67 4.29
C VAL A 32 -15.69 0.44 4.61
N ARG A 33 -16.98 0.10 4.67
CA ARG A 33 -18.02 1.07 4.94
C ARG A 33 -18.05 1.44 6.42
N ILE A 34 -17.98 2.73 6.71
CA ILE A 34 -18.27 3.29 8.03
C ILE A 34 -19.78 3.28 8.24
N LEU A 35 -20.24 2.63 9.31
CA LEU A 35 -21.65 2.58 9.71
C LEU A 35 -21.98 3.71 10.68
N ASP A 36 -21.12 3.95 11.66
CA ASP A 36 -21.29 4.98 12.67
C ASP A 36 -19.94 5.37 13.27
N GLY A 37 -19.90 6.47 14.01
CA GLY A 37 -18.78 6.83 14.84
C GLY A 37 -18.87 8.25 15.36
N ASP A 38 -18.24 8.44 16.51
CA ASP A 38 -18.24 9.69 17.25
C ASP A 38 -16.88 9.88 17.92
N ALA A 39 -16.18 10.94 17.53
CA ALA A 39 -14.91 11.34 18.11
C ALA A 39 -15.07 12.23 19.36
N GLY A 40 -16.25 12.82 19.56
CA GLY A 40 -16.62 13.66 20.70
C GLY A 40 -17.20 12.87 21.89
N ALA A 41 -17.64 11.64 21.68
CA ALA A 41 -18.15 10.77 22.74
C ALA A 41 -17.18 10.61 23.92
N ALA A 42 -17.72 10.30 25.11
CA ALA A 42 -16.91 10.00 26.29
C ALA A 42 -15.88 8.90 26.01
N LEU A 43 -16.29 7.89 25.24
CA LEU A 43 -15.43 6.88 24.64
C LEU A 43 -15.51 7.01 23.11
N PRO A 44 -14.49 7.60 22.46
CA PRO A 44 -14.48 7.74 21.02
C PRO A 44 -14.56 6.38 20.32
N PHE A 45 -15.37 6.28 19.27
CA PHE A 45 -15.56 5.03 18.55
C PHE A 45 -15.75 5.22 17.04
N LEU A 46 -15.40 4.16 16.30
CA LEU A 46 -15.68 3.99 14.88
C LEU A 46 -16.29 2.60 14.71
N ALA A 47 -17.50 2.55 14.15
CA ALA A 47 -18.20 1.33 13.81
C ALA A 47 -18.19 1.19 12.28
N MET A 48 -17.70 0.05 11.82
CA MET A 48 -17.59 -0.29 10.40
C MET A 48 -18.37 -1.57 10.09
N GLU A 49 -18.63 -1.84 8.82
CA GLU A 49 -19.25 -3.09 8.40
C GLU A 49 -18.44 -4.30 8.89
N ARG A 50 -19.14 -5.35 9.30
CA ARG A 50 -18.48 -6.58 9.74
C ARG A 50 -18.02 -7.37 8.53
N LEU A 51 -16.70 -7.53 8.39
CA LEU A 51 -16.10 -8.32 7.32
C LEU A 51 -15.88 -9.78 7.77
N HIS A 52 -16.06 -10.71 6.82
CA HIS A 52 -15.82 -12.14 6.99
C HIS A 52 -14.70 -12.57 6.04
N GLY A 53 -13.64 -13.16 6.59
CA GLY A 53 -12.43 -13.51 5.85
C GLY A 53 -11.16 -13.20 6.64
N ALA A 54 -10.11 -12.71 5.97
CA ALA A 54 -8.81 -12.45 6.59
C ALA A 54 -8.07 -11.29 5.92
N THR A 55 -7.19 -10.63 6.68
CA THR A 55 -6.26 -9.65 6.10
C THR A 55 -5.17 -10.33 5.28
N LEU A 56 -4.59 -9.63 4.31
CA LEU A 56 -3.47 -10.15 3.52
C LEU A 56 -2.28 -10.50 4.44
N ALA A 57 -2.05 -9.74 5.50
CA ALA A 57 -1.04 -10.07 6.50
C ALA A 57 -1.31 -11.41 7.21
N GLN A 58 -2.56 -11.69 7.56
CA GLN A 58 -2.95 -12.98 8.13
C GLN A 58 -2.79 -14.11 7.12
N ARG A 59 -3.11 -13.85 5.84
CA ARG A 59 -2.93 -14.81 4.74
C ARG A 59 -1.45 -15.16 4.54
N PHE A 60 -0.55 -14.18 4.57
CA PHE A 60 0.89 -14.41 4.43
C PHE A 60 1.50 -15.35 5.47
N ARG A 61 0.88 -15.50 6.65
CA ARG A 61 1.34 -16.46 7.66
C ARG A 61 1.02 -17.92 7.30
N ARG A 62 0.03 -18.14 6.43
CA ARG A 62 -0.40 -19.46 5.96
C ARG A 62 0.21 -19.79 4.61
N GLU A 63 0.14 -18.83 3.70
CA GLU A 63 0.62 -18.94 2.32
C GLU A 63 1.44 -17.69 2.00
N PRO A 64 2.77 -17.78 1.83
CA PRO A 64 3.62 -16.61 1.71
C PRO A 64 3.42 -15.87 0.37
N ARG A 65 2.85 -16.53 -0.64
CA ARG A 65 2.64 -15.99 -1.99
C ARG A 65 1.17 -15.88 -2.34
N LEU A 66 0.85 -14.90 -3.18
CA LEU A 66 -0.43 -14.72 -3.82
C LEU A 66 -0.16 -14.47 -5.30
N THR A 67 -0.60 -15.36 -6.19
CA THR A 67 -0.24 -15.33 -7.61
C THR A 67 -1.47 -15.42 -8.51
N GLY A 68 -1.26 -15.31 -9.83
CA GLY A 68 -2.30 -15.50 -10.84
C GLY A 68 -3.50 -14.57 -10.64
N ASP A 69 -4.70 -15.14 -10.72
CA ASP A 69 -5.96 -14.38 -10.70
C ASP A 69 -6.23 -13.72 -9.36
N ALA A 70 -5.75 -14.30 -8.26
CA ALA A 70 -5.94 -13.72 -6.94
C ALA A 70 -5.12 -12.43 -6.77
N LEU A 71 -3.89 -12.39 -7.30
CA LEU A 71 -3.07 -11.17 -7.35
C LEU A 71 -3.69 -10.12 -8.28
N ARG A 72 -4.16 -10.54 -9.46
CA ARG A 72 -4.87 -9.65 -10.39
C ARG A 72 -6.11 -9.03 -9.76
N ALA A 73 -6.91 -9.83 -9.05
CA ALA A 73 -8.10 -9.37 -8.35
C ALA A 73 -7.76 -8.37 -7.23
N LEU A 74 -6.74 -8.67 -6.41
CA LEU A 74 -6.28 -7.76 -5.36
C LEU A 74 -5.92 -6.39 -5.94
N CYS A 75 -5.02 -6.34 -6.92
CA CYS A 75 -4.54 -5.06 -7.43
C CYS A 75 -5.65 -4.30 -8.17
N ARG A 76 -6.52 -4.98 -8.93
CA ARG A 76 -7.66 -4.33 -9.59
C ARG A 76 -8.62 -3.68 -8.60
N GLN A 77 -9.01 -4.42 -7.56
CA GLN A 77 -10.00 -3.97 -6.59
C GLN A 77 -9.44 -2.88 -5.66
N ILE A 78 -8.23 -3.07 -5.14
CA ILE A 78 -7.56 -2.06 -4.30
C ILE A 78 -7.13 -0.85 -5.13
N GLY A 79 -6.70 -1.03 -6.38
CA GLY A 79 -6.44 0.07 -7.30
C GLY A 79 -7.68 0.94 -7.53
N ALA A 80 -8.87 0.33 -7.68
CA ALA A 80 -10.12 1.08 -7.75
C ALA A 80 -10.48 1.81 -6.45
N ALA A 81 -10.17 1.23 -5.28
CA ALA A 81 -10.31 1.91 -3.99
C ALA A 81 -9.41 3.15 -3.88
N LEU A 82 -8.15 3.03 -4.33
CA LEU A 82 -7.19 4.14 -4.35
C LEU A 82 -7.59 5.24 -5.34
N ASP A 83 -8.14 4.89 -6.50
CA ASP A 83 -8.65 5.88 -7.45
C ASP A 83 -9.85 6.64 -6.88
N ALA A 84 -10.76 5.95 -6.16
CA ALA A 84 -11.86 6.59 -5.45
C ALA A 84 -11.35 7.54 -4.35
N ALA A 85 -10.31 7.13 -3.60
CA ALA A 85 -9.66 7.97 -2.61
C ALA A 85 -9.03 9.22 -3.23
N ALA A 86 -8.28 9.04 -4.31
CA ALA A 86 -7.66 10.13 -5.05
C ALA A 86 -8.67 11.14 -5.57
N ALA A 87 -9.81 10.67 -6.10
CA ALA A 87 -10.90 11.53 -6.59
C ALA A 87 -11.54 12.38 -5.46
N ALA A 88 -11.51 11.89 -4.22
CA ALA A 88 -11.95 12.63 -3.04
C ALA A 88 -10.84 13.49 -2.40
N GLY A 89 -9.65 13.57 -3.02
CA GLY A 89 -8.50 14.29 -2.47
C GLY A 89 -7.86 13.62 -1.25
N ILE A 90 -8.11 12.32 -1.06
CA ILE A 90 -7.63 11.55 0.08
C ILE A 90 -6.42 10.70 -0.33
N VAL A 91 -5.36 10.79 0.46
CA VAL A 91 -4.19 9.89 0.39
C VAL A 91 -4.22 9.00 1.62
N HIS A 92 -4.08 7.68 1.45
CA HIS A 92 -4.11 6.73 2.55
C HIS A 92 -2.84 6.82 3.41
N ARG A 93 -1.65 6.91 2.81
CA ARG A 93 -0.33 7.10 3.48
C ARG A 93 0.17 5.95 4.36
N ASP A 94 -0.56 4.86 4.49
CA ASP A 94 -0.18 3.71 5.34
C ASP A 94 -0.65 2.39 4.75
N LEU A 95 -0.68 2.30 3.43
CA LEU A 95 -1.14 1.11 2.73
C LEU A 95 -0.16 -0.05 2.99
N LYS A 96 -0.68 -1.12 3.58
CA LYS A 96 0.09 -2.31 3.97
C LYS A 96 -0.80 -3.56 4.02
N PRO A 97 -0.25 -4.78 4.04
CA PRO A 97 -1.03 -6.02 4.05
C PRO A 97 -2.04 -6.15 5.20
N GLN A 98 -1.82 -5.48 6.33
CA GLN A 98 -2.77 -5.46 7.44
C GLN A 98 -4.06 -4.70 7.10
N ASN A 99 -3.99 -3.74 6.17
CA ASN A 99 -5.10 -2.88 5.77
C ASN A 99 -5.81 -3.41 4.52
N LEU A 100 -5.40 -4.56 3.98
CA LEU A 100 -6.08 -5.20 2.85
C LEU A 100 -6.81 -6.44 3.33
N PHE A 101 -8.14 -6.41 3.29
CA PHE A 101 -8.99 -7.50 3.73
C PHE A 101 -9.52 -8.29 2.53
N SER A 102 -9.29 -9.60 2.54
CA SER A 102 -9.88 -10.55 1.58
C SER A 102 -11.16 -11.08 2.21
N CYS A 103 -12.30 -10.74 1.63
CA CYS A 103 -13.59 -11.29 2.01
C CYS A 103 -13.77 -12.70 1.44
N ASP A 104 -14.59 -13.52 2.12
CA ASP A 104 -14.88 -14.90 1.71
C ASP A 104 -15.60 -14.99 0.36
N ASP A 105 -16.27 -13.91 -0.07
CA ASP A 105 -16.92 -13.78 -1.38
C ASP A 105 -15.95 -13.38 -2.53
N GLY A 106 -14.65 -13.25 -2.23
CA GLY A 106 -13.62 -12.85 -3.19
C GLY A 106 -13.44 -11.34 -3.36
N THR A 107 -14.19 -10.52 -2.61
CA THR A 107 -14.02 -9.06 -2.57
C THR A 107 -12.79 -8.68 -1.75
N TRP A 108 -12.00 -7.75 -2.25
CA TRP A 108 -10.96 -7.06 -1.50
C TRP A 108 -11.49 -5.71 -1.01
N LYS A 109 -11.23 -5.43 0.27
CA LYS A 109 -11.55 -4.16 0.91
C LYS A 109 -10.32 -3.52 1.52
N LEU A 110 -10.17 -2.24 1.24
CA LEU A 110 -9.22 -1.35 1.88
C LEU A 110 -9.80 -0.93 3.24
N LEU A 111 -9.05 -1.21 4.29
CA LEU A 111 -9.34 -0.81 5.67
C LEU A 111 -8.63 0.51 5.98
N ASP A 112 -9.15 1.24 6.97
CA ASP A 112 -8.51 2.33 7.71
C ASP A 112 -7.64 3.26 6.86
N PHE A 113 -8.20 4.37 6.39
CA PHE A 113 -7.36 5.42 5.81
C PHE A 113 -6.46 5.98 6.91
N GLY A 114 -5.15 5.82 6.72
CA GLY A 114 -4.10 6.30 7.63
C GLY A 114 -4.01 7.83 7.75
N VAL A 115 -5.12 8.57 7.63
CA VAL A 115 -5.27 10.04 7.77
C VAL A 115 -4.71 10.54 9.10
N ALA A 116 -4.45 9.63 10.04
CA ALA A 116 -3.75 9.84 11.29
C ALA A 116 -2.24 10.13 11.19
N ARG A 117 -1.54 9.75 10.11
CA ARG A 117 -0.06 9.84 10.02
C ARG A 117 0.48 11.15 9.43
N VAL A 118 -0.38 12.15 9.19
CA VAL A 118 -0.03 13.40 8.49
C VAL A 118 1.07 14.23 9.19
N ALA A 119 1.46 13.93 10.42
CA ALA A 119 2.45 14.74 11.16
C ALA A 119 3.58 13.98 11.89
N ASP A 120 3.53 12.65 12.04
CA ASP A 120 4.52 11.93 12.87
C ASP A 120 5.61 11.26 12.03
N VAL A 121 6.36 12.08 11.28
CA VAL A 121 7.72 11.71 10.87
C VAL A 121 8.71 12.02 12.01
N ALA A 122 8.27 12.66 13.10
CA ALA A 122 9.15 13.25 14.11
C ALA A 122 8.87 12.88 15.59
N ALA A 123 8.01 11.90 15.90
CA ALA A 123 7.81 11.46 17.28
C ALA A 123 8.22 9.99 17.46
N PRO A 124 9.37 9.69 18.12
CA PRO A 124 9.70 8.37 18.61
C PRO A 124 9.00 8.12 19.95
N ASP A 125 7.68 8.26 20.01
CA ASP A 125 6.91 7.81 21.17
C ASP A 125 6.01 6.64 20.74
N ASP A 126 6.10 5.58 21.54
CA ASP A 126 5.32 4.35 21.47
C ASP A 126 5.84 3.21 20.58
N GLY A 127 7.15 3.06 20.39
CA GLY A 127 7.82 1.75 20.22
C GLY A 127 7.30 0.79 19.13
N VAL A 128 6.46 1.25 18.22
CA VAL A 128 5.82 0.49 17.15
C VAL A 128 5.96 1.31 15.88
N ILE A 129 7.19 1.41 15.39
CA ILE A 129 7.42 1.68 13.97
C ILE A 129 6.83 0.47 13.24
N GLY A 130 5.57 0.58 12.83
CA GLY A 130 4.97 -0.34 11.87
C GLY A 130 5.91 -0.42 10.68
N THR A 131 6.45 -1.61 10.43
CA THR A 131 7.71 -1.74 9.71
C THR A 131 7.62 -1.18 8.29
N PRO A 132 8.50 -0.25 7.85
CA PRO A 132 8.33 0.60 6.67
C PRO A 132 8.48 -0.09 5.31
N HIS A 133 8.29 -1.42 5.23
CA HIS A 133 8.49 -2.24 4.03
C HIS A 133 7.66 -1.81 2.80
N TYR A 134 6.61 -1.01 2.98
CA TYR A 134 5.70 -0.55 1.92
C TYR A 134 5.73 0.96 1.71
N MET A 135 6.51 1.67 2.52
CA MET A 135 6.59 3.13 2.51
C MET A 135 7.21 3.62 1.20
N ALA A 136 6.68 4.70 0.65
CA ALA A 136 7.30 5.37 -0.50
C ALA A 136 8.50 6.23 -0.08
N PRO A 137 9.50 6.45 -0.94
CA PRO A 137 10.69 7.27 -0.63
C PRO A 137 10.38 8.66 -0.08
N GLU A 138 9.41 9.36 -0.67
CA GLU A 138 8.98 10.69 -0.22
C GLU A 138 8.38 10.66 1.19
N GLN A 139 7.74 9.56 1.59
CA GLN A 139 7.25 9.39 2.96
C GLN A 139 8.41 9.16 3.93
N ALA A 140 9.39 8.33 3.55
CA ALA A 140 10.59 8.08 4.35
C ALA A 140 11.44 9.34 4.54
N LEU A 141 11.42 10.26 3.57
CA LEU A 141 12.11 11.54 3.61
C LEU A 141 11.30 12.68 4.26
N GLY A 142 10.05 12.42 4.67
CA GLY A 142 9.16 13.48 5.18
C GLY A 142 8.83 14.57 4.16
N GLN A 143 8.93 14.26 2.86
CA GLN A 143 8.61 15.15 1.76
C GLN A 143 7.09 15.22 1.52
N PRO A 144 6.60 16.20 0.73
CA PRO A 144 5.19 16.24 0.33
C PRO A 144 4.74 14.93 -0.32
N VAL A 145 3.64 14.37 0.17
CA VAL A 145 3.10 13.07 -0.24
C VAL A 145 1.82 13.27 -1.05
N ASP A 146 1.79 12.76 -2.29
CA ASP A 146 0.60 12.68 -3.12
C ASP A 146 0.05 11.23 -3.20
N THR A 147 -1.00 11.02 -4.00
CA THR A 147 -1.67 9.72 -4.15
C THR A 147 -0.77 8.63 -4.72
N ARG A 148 0.36 8.97 -5.36
CA ARG A 148 1.30 8.01 -5.96
C ARG A 148 2.15 7.29 -4.91
N ALA A 149 2.17 7.79 -3.67
CA ALA A 149 2.73 7.05 -2.55
C ALA A 149 1.93 5.76 -2.27
N ASP A 150 0.59 5.82 -2.37
CA ASP A 150 -0.24 4.63 -2.20
C ASP A 150 -0.08 3.66 -3.37
N LEU A 151 0.17 4.16 -4.59
CA LEU A 151 0.47 3.34 -5.76
C LEU A 151 1.83 2.63 -5.62
N HIS A 152 2.83 3.30 -5.05
CA HIS A 152 4.10 2.66 -4.69
C HIS A 152 3.87 1.52 -3.69
N ALA A 153 3.11 1.78 -2.63
CA ALA A 153 2.79 0.78 -1.62
C ALA A 153 2.02 -0.42 -2.22
N LEU A 154 1.07 -0.19 -3.14
CA LEU A 154 0.37 -1.28 -3.84
C LEU A 154 1.33 -2.08 -4.73
N GLY A 155 2.29 -1.42 -5.40
CA GLY A 155 3.38 -2.06 -6.13
C GLY A 155 4.26 -2.94 -5.23
N ALA A 156 4.62 -2.44 -4.05
CA ALA A 156 5.39 -3.18 -3.04
C ALA A 156 4.63 -4.40 -2.51
N ILE A 157 3.31 -4.27 -2.33
CA ILE A 157 2.44 -5.38 -1.96
C ILE A 157 2.37 -6.41 -3.10
N ALA A 158 2.23 -5.98 -4.36
CA ALA A 158 2.23 -6.87 -5.51
C ALA A 158 3.56 -7.63 -5.66
N TYR A 159 4.68 -6.95 -5.46
CA TYR A 159 6.01 -7.57 -5.38
C TYR A 159 6.03 -8.66 -4.31
N ARG A 160 5.58 -8.36 -3.08
CA ARG A 160 5.56 -9.35 -1.99
C ARG A 160 4.66 -10.53 -2.30
N CYS A 161 3.49 -10.28 -2.85
CA CYS A 161 2.56 -11.32 -3.26
C CYS A 161 3.23 -12.29 -4.26
N ALA A 162 3.91 -11.74 -5.27
CA ALA A 162 4.51 -12.54 -6.34
C ALA A 162 5.79 -13.27 -5.89
N THR A 163 6.64 -12.64 -5.06
CA THR A 163 7.95 -13.17 -4.68
C THR A 163 7.95 -13.90 -3.33
N GLY A 164 6.94 -13.66 -2.49
CA GLY A 164 6.86 -14.17 -1.12
C GLY A 164 7.61 -13.34 -0.08
N ARG A 165 8.30 -12.26 -0.47
CA ARG A 165 9.11 -11.42 0.42
C ARG A 165 8.86 -9.94 0.15
N PRO A 166 8.95 -9.04 1.16
CA PRO A 166 8.87 -7.61 0.91
C PRO A 166 10.00 -7.14 -0.05
N PRO A 167 9.80 -6.02 -0.78
CA PRO A 167 10.82 -5.49 -1.69
C PRO A 167 12.10 -5.07 -0.95
N PHE A 168 11.94 -4.41 0.18
CA PHE A 168 13.04 -3.96 1.04
C PHE A 168 12.94 -4.69 2.36
N ASP A 169 14.04 -5.26 2.84
CA ASP A 169 14.12 -5.95 4.12
C ASP A 169 15.50 -5.65 4.75
N ALA A 170 15.52 -5.28 6.02
CA ALA A 170 16.75 -4.94 6.73
C ALA A 170 16.62 -5.21 8.23
N ALA A 171 17.75 -5.46 8.89
CA ALA A 171 17.80 -5.85 10.29
C ALA A 171 17.34 -4.74 11.26
N ASP A 172 17.56 -3.47 10.90
CA ASP A 172 17.14 -2.33 11.70
C ASP A 172 16.34 -1.29 10.89
N PRO A 173 15.50 -0.48 11.55
CA PRO A 173 14.63 0.50 10.87
C PRO A 173 15.38 1.56 10.06
N ALA A 174 16.57 1.99 10.49
CA ALA A 174 17.32 3.04 9.78
C ALA A 174 17.90 2.50 8.47
N ALA A 175 18.45 1.28 8.50
CA ALA A 175 18.90 0.57 7.29
C ALA A 175 17.73 0.33 6.31
N LEU A 176 16.53 0.00 6.82
CA LEU A 176 15.35 -0.18 5.98
C LEU A 176 14.93 1.13 5.31
N LEU A 177 14.88 2.24 6.04
CA LEU A 177 14.59 3.57 5.47
C LEU A 177 15.64 3.96 4.42
N TYR A 178 16.92 3.72 4.70
CA TYR A 178 17.98 3.94 3.72
C TYR A 178 17.75 3.13 2.44
N ALA A 179 17.40 1.84 2.56
CA ALA A 179 17.12 0.98 1.42
C ALA A 179 15.92 1.49 0.60
N VAL A 180 14.83 1.87 1.26
CA VAL A 180 13.63 2.45 0.62
C VAL A 180 13.99 3.69 -0.20
N VAL A 181 14.84 4.58 0.33
CA VAL A 181 15.18 5.84 -0.33
C VAL A 181 16.21 5.66 -1.45
N HIS A 182 17.20 4.77 -1.26
CA HIS A 182 18.40 4.76 -2.09
C HIS A 182 18.57 3.53 -2.97
N ARG A 183 17.87 2.43 -2.72
CA ARG A 183 18.05 1.16 -3.42
C ARG A 183 16.82 0.78 -4.24
N MET A 184 17.05 -0.05 -5.26
CA MET A 184 16.01 -0.86 -5.89
C MET A 184 15.98 -2.22 -5.21
N PRO A 185 14.84 -2.90 -5.10
CA PRO A 185 14.81 -4.23 -4.49
C PRO A 185 15.54 -5.26 -5.34
N VAL A 186 15.66 -6.49 -4.83
CA VAL A 186 16.11 -7.62 -5.65
C VAL A 186 15.16 -7.83 -6.82
N ARG A 187 15.69 -8.17 -8.00
CA ARG A 187 14.87 -8.43 -9.20
C ARG A 187 13.82 -9.52 -8.93
N PRO A 188 12.50 -9.27 -9.14
CA PRO A 188 11.45 -10.25 -8.85
C PRO A 188 11.66 -11.62 -9.52
N SER A 189 12.01 -11.64 -10.81
CA SER A 189 12.28 -12.87 -11.58
C SER A 189 13.50 -13.66 -11.09
N ALA A 190 14.37 -13.07 -10.27
CA ALA A 190 15.47 -13.77 -9.62
C ALA A 190 15.04 -14.50 -8.33
N LEU A 191 13.85 -14.18 -7.80
CA LEU A 191 13.30 -14.76 -6.57
C LEU A 191 12.20 -15.79 -6.84
N ALA A 192 11.46 -15.64 -7.94
CA ALA A 192 10.40 -16.55 -8.33
C ALA A 192 10.28 -16.62 -9.86
N GLU A 193 9.67 -17.68 -10.36
CA GLU A 193 9.37 -17.84 -11.79
C GLU A 193 8.30 -16.82 -12.21
N LEU A 194 8.75 -15.70 -12.78
CA LEU A 194 7.94 -14.56 -13.17
C LEU A 194 8.39 -14.04 -14.55
N PRO A 195 7.46 -13.54 -15.39
CA PRO A 195 7.83 -12.92 -16.65
C PRO A 195 8.76 -11.72 -16.48
N ALA A 196 9.64 -11.47 -17.45
CA ALA A 196 10.49 -10.27 -17.47
C ALA A 196 9.66 -8.96 -17.47
N ASP A 197 8.45 -9.00 -18.02
CA ASP A 197 7.54 -7.87 -17.97
C ASP A 197 7.07 -7.56 -16.53
N PHE A 198 7.04 -8.55 -15.64
CA PHE A 198 6.75 -8.32 -14.22
C PHE A 198 7.86 -7.52 -13.53
N ASP A 199 9.13 -7.75 -13.91
CA ASP A 199 10.24 -6.94 -13.42
C ASP A 199 10.04 -5.47 -13.84
N ARG A 200 9.71 -5.21 -15.11
CA ARG A 200 9.45 -3.86 -15.62
C ARG A 200 8.28 -3.19 -14.92
N PHE A 201 7.20 -3.93 -14.68
CA PHE A 201 6.07 -3.44 -13.88
C PHE A 201 6.53 -3.00 -12.48
N CYS A 202 7.31 -3.84 -11.78
CA CYS A 202 7.84 -3.50 -10.47
C CYS A 202 8.79 -2.30 -10.53
N ALA A 203 9.61 -2.16 -11.58
CA ALA A 203 10.50 -1.03 -11.75
C ALA A 203 9.75 0.30 -11.83
N ILE A 204 8.62 0.33 -12.54
CA ILE A 204 7.74 1.51 -12.63
C ILE A 204 7.01 1.74 -11.31
N ALA A 205 6.40 0.70 -10.73
CA ALA A 205 5.61 0.83 -9.51
C ALA A 205 6.46 1.30 -8.31
N LEU A 206 7.70 0.83 -8.23
CA LEU A 206 8.64 1.11 -7.15
C LEU A 206 9.65 2.22 -7.50
N ALA A 207 9.40 2.98 -8.57
CA ALA A 207 10.30 4.06 -8.98
C ALA A 207 10.44 5.10 -7.86
N ARG A 208 11.68 5.58 -7.65
CA ARG A 208 11.95 6.54 -6.56
C ARG A 208 11.16 7.84 -6.72
N SER A 209 11.15 8.40 -7.93
CA SER A 209 10.38 9.60 -8.24
C SER A 209 8.88 9.27 -8.42
N PRO A 210 7.96 9.97 -7.75
CA PRO A 210 6.53 9.83 -7.99
C PRO A 210 6.12 10.07 -9.45
N ALA A 211 6.85 10.94 -10.17
CA ALA A 211 6.59 11.20 -11.59
C ALA A 211 6.82 9.96 -12.48
N ASP A 212 7.70 9.07 -12.05
CA ASP A 212 8.08 7.87 -12.77
C ASP A 212 7.16 6.66 -12.48
N ARG A 213 6.15 6.83 -11.63
CA ARG A 213 5.18 5.78 -11.27
C ARG A 213 3.95 5.78 -12.16
N PHE A 214 3.06 4.81 -11.95
CA PHE A 214 1.74 4.80 -12.56
C PHE A 214 0.92 6.02 -12.10
N ALA A 215 0.09 6.55 -12.99
CA ALA A 215 -0.72 7.73 -12.71
C ALA A 215 -2.00 7.42 -11.91
N SER A 216 -2.46 6.17 -11.92
CA SER A 216 -3.68 5.72 -11.26
C SER A 216 -3.62 4.25 -10.89
N GLY A 217 -4.50 3.83 -9.97
CA GLY A 217 -4.71 2.44 -9.60
C GLY A 217 -5.19 1.60 -10.79
N ALA A 218 -6.05 2.16 -11.65
CA ALA A 218 -6.46 1.53 -12.90
C ALA A 218 -5.28 1.30 -13.87
N ALA A 219 -4.38 2.28 -14.02
CA ALA A 219 -3.19 2.12 -14.86
C ALA A 219 -2.24 1.05 -14.31
N LEU A 220 -1.98 1.07 -13.00
CA LEU A 220 -1.17 0.07 -12.31
C LEU A 220 -1.77 -1.33 -12.49
N SER A 221 -3.08 -1.49 -12.29
CA SER A 221 -3.76 -2.78 -12.37
C SER A 221 -3.73 -3.38 -13.77
N ARG A 222 -3.94 -2.54 -14.81
CA ARG A 222 -3.82 -2.99 -16.21
C ARG A 222 -2.39 -3.41 -16.54
N ALA A 223 -1.40 -2.63 -16.08
CA ALA A 223 0.00 -2.95 -16.32
C ALA A 223 0.43 -4.25 -15.62
N LEU A 224 0.00 -4.48 -14.37
CA LEU A 224 0.23 -5.74 -13.66
C LEU A 224 -0.36 -6.93 -14.42
N ASP A 225 -1.61 -6.80 -14.84
CA ASP A 225 -2.36 -7.84 -15.54
C ASP A 225 -1.68 -8.21 -16.88
N ALA A 226 -1.27 -7.21 -17.64
CA ALA A 226 -0.48 -7.37 -18.86
C ALA A 226 0.91 -7.98 -18.59
N ALA A 227 1.60 -7.53 -17.55
CA ALA A 227 2.93 -8.01 -17.19
C ALA A 227 2.93 -9.50 -16.80
N LEU A 228 1.93 -9.95 -16.05
CA LEU A 228 1.75 -11.36 -15.69
C LEU A 228 1.45 -12.25 -16.90
N ARG A 229 1.07 -11.68 -18.05
CA ARG A 229 0.83 -12.38 -19.33
C ARG A 229 1.93 -12.13 -20.36
N SER A 230 3.05 -11.50 -20.00
CA SER A 230 4.12 -11.09 -20.94
C SER A 230 3.61 -10.20 -22.08
N ALA A 231 2.64 -9.34 -21.78
CA ALA A 231 1.89 -8.54 -22.75
C ALA A 231 1.92 -7.05 -22.41
N LEU A 232 2.94 -6.54 -21.70
CA LEU A 232 3.09 -5.10 -21.52
C LEU A 232 3.19 -4.40 -22.88
N ASP A 233 2.57 -3.23 -22.99
CA ASP A 233 2.71 -2.41 -24.19
C ASP A 233 4.14 -1.85 -24.32
N ALA A 234 4.50 -1.44 -25.55
CA ALA A 234 5.84 -0.97 -25.84
C ALA A 234 6.25 0.24 -24.99
N GLY A 235 5.34 1.18 -24.73
CA GLY A 235 5.63 2.37 -23.94
C GLY A 235 5.93 2.03 -22.47
N ALA A 236 5.17 1.12 -21.88
CA ALA A 236 5.43 0.61 -20.54
C ALA A 236 6.75 -0.17 -20.48
N ARG A 237 7.07 -0.96 -21.51
CA ARG A 237 8.35 -1.68 -21.58
C ARG A 237 9.54 -0.72 -21.65
N ASP A 238 9.48 0.26 -22.56
CA ASP A 238 10.52 1.25 -22.75
C ASP A 238 10.76 2.09 -21.49
N ARG A 239 9.67 2.49 -20.81
CA ARG A 239 9.72 3.19 -19.53
C ARG A 239 10.39 2.33 -18.45
N GLY A 240 9.97 1.07 -18.31
CA GLY A 240 10.56 0.15 -17.34
C GLY A 240 12.05 -0.07 -17.61
N ASP A 241 12.44 -0.28 -18.87
CA ASP A 241 13.85 -0.48 -19.24
C ASP A 241 14.69 0.79 -19.05
N ALA A 242 14.13 1.98 -19.30
CA ALA A 242 14.79 3.25 -19.01
C ALA A 242 15.04 3.44 -17.51
N LEU A 243 14.04 3.12 -16.67
CA LEU A 243 14.18 3.17 -15.22
C LEU A 243 15.24 2.18 -14.73
N LEU A 244 15.29 0.96 -15.27
CA LEU A 244 16.28 -0.04 -14.89
C LEU A 244 17.71 0.31 -15.33
N ARG A 245 17.88 1.04 -16.44
CA ARG A 245 19.19 1.59 -16.81
C ARG A 245 19.64 2.68 -15.84
N ALA A 246 18.74 3.54 -15.40
CA ALA A 246 19.04 4.62 -14.46
C ALA A 246 19.19 4.14 -13.01
N GLN A 247 18.45 3.08 -12.66
CA GLN A 247 18.34 2.52 -11.31
C GLN A 247 18.33 0.99 -11.41
N PRO A 248 19.51 0.37 -11.56
CA PRO A 248 19.60 -1.09 -11.64
C PRO A 248 19.08 -1.75 -10.37
N TRP A 249 18.52 -2.97 -10.52
CA TRP A 249 18.17 -3.81 -9.38
C TRP A 249 19.36 -4.03 -8.44
N GLU A 250 19.08 -4.26 -7.15
CA GLU A 250 20.12 -4.68 -6.22
C GLU A 250 20.65 -6.07 -6.60
N ALA A 251 21.98 -6.21 -6.60
CA ALA A 251 22.63 -7.49 -6.79
C ALA A 251 22.33 -8.41 -5.60
N ARG A 252 22.20 -9.71 -5.87
CA ARG A 252 21.93 -10.72 -4.84
C ARG A 252 23.17 -11.04 -4.01
#